data_AF-K9Y087-F1
#
_entry.id   AF-K9Y087-F1
#
_cell.length_a   1.000
_cell.length_b   1.000
_cell.length_c   1.000
_cell.angle_alpha   90.00
_cell.angle_beta   90.00
_cell.angle_gamma   90.00
#
_symmetry.space_group_name_H-M   'P 1'
#
loop_
_entity.id
_entity.type
_entity.pdbx_description
1 polymer ?
#
loop_
_entity_poly.entity_id
_entity_poly.type
_entity_poly.pdbx_seq_one_letter_code
_entity_poly.pdbx_strand_id
1 'polypeptide(L)'
;MLNDLVLKVSPKGSFKVTQLCENVAICEATKEDRYGWGNATETELAFLVYLGCSEAEISGYFKTINTFYRCSWSEIRKPKYLKGYDAEIKIRGMQRYADSYAFGLDYLVARFVSR
;
A
#
# COMPACT_ATOMS: atom_id res chain seq x y z
N MET A 1 -11.96 11.62 1.42
CA MET A 1 -10.92 12.55 1.92
C MET A 1 -9.61 11.80 2.04
N LEU A 2 -8.49 12.41 1.64
CA LEU A 2 -7.15 11.92 1.99
C LEU A 2 -7.00 12.11 3.50
N ASN A 3 -6.77 11.01 4.22
CA ASN A 3 -6.58 11.00 5.66
C ASN A 3 -5.13 10.61 5.93
N ASP A 4 -4.21 11.55 6.12
CA ASP A 4 -2.81 11.24 6.47
C ASP A 4 -2.64 10.88 7.96
N LEU A 5 -3.45 9.94 8.43
CA LEU A 5 -3.45 9.51 9.82
C LEU A 5 -2.28 8.56 10.09
N VAL A 6 -1.42 8.92 11.03
CA VAL A 6 -0.33 8.05 11.47
C VAL A 6 -0.90 6.91 12.33
N LEU A 7 -0.88 5.69 11.80
CA LEU A 7 -1.38 4.50 12.49
C LEU A 7 -0.34 3.87 13.42
N LYS A 8 0.94 3.93 13.02
CA LYS A 8 2.03 3.33 13.79
C LYS A 8 3.37 3.95 13.43
N VAL A 9 4.21 4.14 14.44
CA VAL A 9 5.64 4.42 14.25
C VAL A 9 6.42 3.27 14.89
N SER A 10 7.49 2.83 14.22
CA SER A 10 8.42 1.87 14.84
C SER A 10 9.04 2.48 16.10
N PRO A 11 9.07 1.79 17.25
CA PRO A 11 9.72 2.30 18.47
C PRO A 11 11.19 2.68 18.26
N LYS A 12 11.85 2.04 17.28
CA LYS A 12 13.24 2.31 16.90
C LYS A 12 13.37 3.23 15.67
N GLY A 13 12.28 3.89 15.26
CA GLY A 13 12.26 4.85 14.16
C GLY A 13 12.58 4.24 12.79
N SER A 14 12.32 2.95 12.59
CA SER A 14 12.73 2.21 11.38
C SER A 14 11.68 2.14 10.28
N PHE A 15 10.42 2.50 10.58
CA PHE A 15 9.32 2.63 9.62
C PHE A 15 8.21 3.49 10.22
N LYS A 16 7.36 4.03 9.35
CA LYS A 16 6.11 4.73 9.69
C LYS A 16 4.96 4.14 8.89
N VAL A 17 3.85 3.87 9.55
CA VAL A 17 2.60 3.45 8.92
C VAL A 17 1.63 4.63 8.92
N THR A 18 1.22 5.03 7.72
CA THR A 18 0.30 6.15 7.49
C THR A 18 -0.89 5.60 6.71
N GLN A 19 -2.09 5.82 7.22
CA GLN A 19 -3.30 5.65 6.43
C GLN A 19 -3.33 6.76 5.38
N LEU A 20 -3.82 6.50 4.17
CA LEU A 20 -3.97 7.50 3.11
C LEU A 20 -5.45 7.75 2.80
N CYS A 21 -6.26 6.70 2.87
CA CYS A 21 -7.72 6.77 2.84
C CYS A 21 -8.31 5.61 3.65
N GLU A 22 -9.63 5.49 3.70
CA GLU A 22 -10.31 4.47 4.53
C GLU A 22 -9.76 3.06 4.28
N ASN A 23 -9.52 2.71 3.01
CA ASN A 23 -9.15 1.37 2.58
C ASN A 23 -7.64 1.19 2.35
N VAL A 24 -6.83 2.25 2.38
CA VAL A 24 -5.42 2.19 1.97
C VAL A 24 -4.51 2.77 3.05
N ALA A 25 -3.51 2.00 3.45
CA ALA A 25 -2.39 2.47 4.28
C ALA A 25 -1.05 2.07 3.65
N ILE A 26 -0.01 2.84 3.96
CA ILE A 26 1.37 2.51 3.58
C ILE A 26 2.25 2.35 4.80
N CYS A 27 3.20 1.43 4.73
CA CYS A 27 4.32 1.35 5.66
C CYS A 27 5.58 1.79 4.91
N GLU A 28 6.05 2.98 5.20
CA GLU A 28 7.22 3.59 4.59
C GLU A 28 8.45 3.36 5.45
N ALA A 29 9.57 3.01 4.81
CA ALA A 29 10.87 2.97 5.47
C ALA A 29 11.25 4.40 5.88
N THR A 30 12.09 4.56 6.90
CA THR A 30 12.56 5.89 7.30
C THR A 30 13.89 6.27 6.64
N LYS A 31 14.55 5.33 5.96
CA LYS A 31 15.82 5.51 5.24
C LYS A 31 15.88 4.55 4.05
N GLU A 32 16.00 5.12 2.85
CA GLU A 32 16.17 4.43 1.57
C GLU A 32 15.26 3.19 1.43
N ASP A 33 15.82 2.08 0.95
CA ASP A 33 15.18 0.78 0.89
C ASP A 33 15.88 -0.25 1.78
N ARG A 34 15.99 0.05 3.08
CA ARG A 34 16.62 -0.86 4.05
C ARG A 34 16.03 -2.27 4.06
N TYR A 35 14.76 -2.43 3.67
CA TYR A 35 14.04 -3.71 3.70
C TYR A 35 13.95 -4.38 2.32
N GLY A 36 14.56 -3.79 1.29
CA GLY A 36 14.58 -4.30 -0.08
C GLY A 36 13.22 -4.33 -0.77
N TRP A 37 12.24 -3.51 -0.39
CA TRP A 37 10.89 -3.50 -0.99
C TRP A 37 10.87 -3.14 -2.48
N GLY A 38 11.94 -2.53 -2.99
CA GLY A 38 12.25 -2.40 -4.42
C GLY A 38 11.58 -1.22 -5.12
N ASN A 39 11.05 -0.26 -4.36
CA ASN A 39 10.30 0.88 -4.87
C ASN A 39 10.75 2.23 -4.27
N ALA A 40 11.96 2.30 -3.70
CA ALA A 40 12.60 3.58 -3.41
C ALA A 40 13.06 4.26 -4.70
N THR A 41 13.05 5.59 -4.68
CA THR A 41 13.68 6.45 -5.69
C THR A 41 14.74 7.32 -5.01
N GLU A 42 15.39 8.21 -5.77
CA GLU A 42 16.35 9.16 -5.20
C GLU A 42 15.72 10.10 -4.16
N THR A 43 14.44 10.41 -4.33
CA THR A 43 13.72 11.40 -3.50
C THR A 43 12.65 10.78 -2.60
N GLU A 44 12.31 9.51 -2.81
CA GLU A 44 11.21 8.85 -2.11
C GLU A 44 11.61 7.52 -1.49
N LEU A 45 11.18 7.32 -0.25
CA LEU A 45 11.50 6.14 0.53
C LEU A 45 10.70 4.93 0.03
N ALA A 46 11.27 3.74 0.20
CA ALA A 46 10.56 2.50 -0.11
C ALA A 46 9.35 2.32 0.81
N PHE A 47 8.30 1.67 0.29
CA PHE A 47 7.08 1.42 1.05
C PHE A 47 6.40 0.09 0.71
N LEU A 48 5.64 -0.43 1.67
CA LEU A 48 4.62 -1.46 1.46
C LEU A 48 3.24 -0.82 1.44
N VAL A 49 2.32 -1.40 0.69
CA VAL A 49 0.91 -1.00 0.70
C VAL A 49 0.07 -2.04 1.44
N TYR A 50 -0.92 -1.58 2.18
CA TYR A 50 -1.96 -2.37 2.80
C TYR A 50 -3.30 -1.91 2.26
N LEU A 51 -4.04 -2.83 1.63
CA LEU A 51 -5.36 -2.60 1.09
C LEU A 51 -6.38 -3.39 1.91
N GLY A 52 -7.30 -2.69 2.56
CA GLY A 52 -8.44 -3.27 3.26
C GLY A 52 -9.55 -3.61 2.26
N CYS A 53 -10.09 -4.81 2.35
CA CYS A 53 -11.19 -5.25 1.50
C CYS A 53 -12.08 -6.27 2.19
N SER A 54 -13.31 -6.42 1.68
CA SER A 54 -14.18 -7.54 2.05
C SER A 54 -13.69 -8.85 1.44
N GLU A 55 -14.14 -10.00 1.96
CA GLU A 55 -13.77 -11.31 1.43
C GLU A 55 -14.14 -11.48 -0.06
N ALA A 56 -15.29 -10.95 -0.46
CA ALA A 56 -15.78 -11.03 -1.84
C ALA A 56 -14.90 -10.26 -2.85
N GLU A 57 -14.18 -9.23 -2.40
CA GLU A 57 -13.36 -8.38 -3.27
C GLU A 57 -11.91 -8.91 -3.46
N ILE A 58 -11.45 -9.82 -2.59
CA ILE A 58 -10.05 -10.28 -2.54
C ILE A 58 -9.55 -10.73 -3.92
N SER A 59 -10.28 -11.63 -4.57
CA SER A 59 -9.88 -12.21 -5.86
C SER A 59 -9.74 -11.13 -6.95
N GLY A 60 -10.67 -10.18 -6.97
CA GLY A 60 -10.65 -9.05 -7.91
C GLY A 60 -9.45 -8.13 -7.68
N TYR A 61 -9.17 -7.78 -6.42
CA TYR A 61 -8.00 -6.97 -6.10
C TYR A 61 -6.68 -7.70 -6.41
N PHE A 62 -6.54 -8.98 -6.09
CA PHE A 62 -5.34 -9.76 -6.43
C PHE A 62 -5.06 -9.76 -7.93
N LYS A 63 -6.09 -10.04 -8.74
CA LYS A 63 -5.96 -9.97 -10.20
C LYS A 63 -5.51 -8.58 -10.63
N THR A 64 -6.15 -7.54 -10.09
CA THR A 64 -5.85 -6.16 -10.45
C THR A 64 -4.42 -5.75 -10.11
N ILE A 65 -3.96 -6.09 -8.90
CA ILE A 65 -2.62 -5.80 -8.39
C ILE A 65 -1.54 -6.46 -9.25
N ASN A 66 -1.76 -7.71 -9.65
CA ASN A 66 -0.78 -8.45 -10.46
C ASN A 66 -0.77 -8.00 -11.92
N THR A 67 -1.91 -7.62 -12.51
CA THR A 67 -1.98 -7.28 -13.94
C THR A 67 -1.77 -5.80 -14.23
N PHE A 68 -2.46 -4.91 -13.50
CA PHE A 68 -2.47 -3.47 -13.79
C PHE A 68 -1.39 -2.71 -13.03
N TYR A 69 -1.14 -3.10 -11.78
CA TYR A 69 -0.09 -2.47 -10.96
C TYR A 69 1.24 -3.22 -11.05
N ARG A 70 1.26 -4.41 -11.67
CA ARG A 70 2.46 -5.26 -11.89
C ARG A 70 3.32 -5.43 -10.63
N CYS A 71 2.67 -5.50 -9.48
CA CYS A 71 3.36 -5.61 -8.20
C CYS A 71 4.10 -6.94 -8.10
N SER A 72 5.28 -6.93 -7.48
CA SER A 72 6.16 -8.10 -7.42
C SER A 72 5.62 -9.20 -6.50
N TRP A 73 4.84 -8.82 -5.49
CA TRP A 73 4.31 -9.77 -4.53
C TRP A 73 3.12 -9.21 -3.74
N SER A 74 2.17 -10.08 -3.40
CA SER A 74 1.03 -9.77 -2.55
C SER A 74 0.65 -10.96 -1.65
N GLU A 75 0.25 -10.69 -0.41
CA GLU A 75 -0.28 -11.68 0.54
C GLU A 75 -1.59 -11.22 1.17
N ILE A 76 -2.52 -12.16 1.39
CA ILE A 76 -3.72 -11.94 2.20
C ILE A 76 -3.35 -12.18 3.65
N ARG A 77 -3.79 -11.29 4.54
CA ARG A 77 -3.65 -11.51 5.99
C ARG A 77 -4.85 -10.97 6.75
N LYS A 78 -4.91 -11.35 8.03
CA LYS A 78 -5.84 -10.72 8.98
C LYS A 78 -5.56 -9.22 9.08
N PRO A 79 -6.59 -8.36 9.09
CA PRO A 79 -6.41 -6.92 9.21
C PRO A 79 -5.61 -6.53 10.44
N LYS A 80 -4.56 -5.74 10.22
CA LYS A 80 -3.68 -5.26 11.29
C LYS A 80 -3.81 -3.76 11.48
N TYR A 81 -3.87 -3.03 10.37
CA TYR A 81 -3.95 -1.57 10.36
C TYR A 81 -5.36 -1.12 9.98
N LEU A 82 -6.00 -1.81 9.06
CA LEU A 82 -7.32 -1.46 8.54
C LEU A 82 -8.41 -2.35 9.17
N LYS A 83 -8.64 -2.19 10.48
CA LYS A 83 -9.48 -3.10 11.29
C LYS A 83 -10.98 -3.13 10.94
N GLY A 84 -11.45 -2.22 10.10
CA GLY A 84 -12.85 -2.17 9.64
C GLY A 84 -13.16 -3.12 8.48
N TYR A 85 -12.17 -3.84 7.96
CA TYR A 85 -12.32 -4.74 6.81
C TYR A 85 -12.19 -6.20 7.22
N ASP A 86 -12.67 -7.12 6.38
CA ASP A 86 -12.56 -8.56 6.61
C ASP A 86 -11.14 -9.07 6.38
N ALA A 87 -10.47 -8.49 5.38
CA ALA A 87 -9.11 -8.85 4.98
C ALA A 87 -8.23 -7.63 4.71
N GLU A 88 -6.92 -7.83 4.83
CA GLU A 88 -5.92 -6.84 4.43
C GLU A 88 -4.93 -7.51 3.48
N ILE A 89 -4.77 -6.93 2.29
CA ILE A 89 -3.80 -7.37 1.29
C ILE A 89 -2.53 -6.54 1.48
N LYS A 90 -1.43 -7.20 1.81
CA LYS A 90 -0.11 -6.55 1.86
C LYS A 90 0.58 -6.70 0.52
N ILE A 91 1.06 -5.59 -0.03
CA ILE A 91 1.56 -5.50 -1.40
C ILE A 91 2.98 -4.93 -1.37
N ARG A 92 3.88 -5.54 -2.16
CA ARG A 92 5.26 -5.09 -2.38
C ARG A 92 5.48 -4.77 -3.86
N GLY A 93 6.35 -3.80 -4.14
CA GLY A 93 6.73 -3.42 -5.49
C GLY A 93 5.70 -2.54 -6.20
N MET A 94 4.76 -1.93 -5.47
CA MET A 94 3.91 -0.89 -6.04
C MET A 94 4.73 0.38 -6.26
N GLN A 95 4.62 0.98 -7.44
CA GLN A 95 5.20 2.29 -7.74
C GLN A 95 4.42 3.40 -7.03
N ARG A 96 5.07 4.52 -6.69
CA ARG A 96 4.37 5.64 -6.06
C ARG A 96 3.44 6.36 -7.03
N TYR A 97 3.95 6.63 -8.22
CA TYR A 97 3.20 7.29 -9.31
C TYR A 97 3.09 6.36 -10.50
N ALA A 98 2.01 6.49 -11.25
CA ALA A 98 1.84 5.79 -12.51
C ALA A 98 2.87 6.23 -13.56
N ASP A 99 3.29 5.29 -14.41
CA ASP A 99 4.13 5.54 -15.58
C ASP A 99 3.53 4.88 -16.84
N SER A 100 4.31 4.83 -17.94
CA SER A 100 3.85 4.20 -19.19
C SER A 100 3.67 2.68 -19.12
N TYR A 101 4.12 2.04 -18.04
CA TYR A 101 4.19 0.59 -17.88
C TYR A 101 3.29 0.03 -16.77
N ALA A 102 3.00 0.82 -15.73
CA ALA A 102 2.15 0.41 -14.61
C ALA A 102 1.44 1.60 -13.92
N PHE A 103 0.29 1.32 -13.30
CA PHE A 103 -0.35 2.27 -12.38
C PHE A 103 0.36 2.27 -11.02
N GLY A 104 0.32 3.41 -10.34
CA GLY A 104 0.93 3.62 -9.02
C GLY A 104 -0.07 3.76 -7.88
N LEU A 105 0.47 4.02 -6.69
CA LEU A 105 -0.27 4.28 -5.47
C LEU A 105 -1.22 5.49 -5.62
N ASP A 106 -0.80 6.52 -6.35
CA ASP A 106 -1.62 7.68 -6.73
C ASP A 106 -2.97 7.27 -7.34
N TYR A 107 -2.95 6.36 -8.31
CA TYR A 107 -4.14 5.86 -8.98
C TYR A 107 -5.00 4.99 -8.05
N LEU A 108 -4.35 4.15 -7.24
CA LEU A 108 -5.05 3.31 -6.27
C LEU A 108 -5.84 4.16 -5.27
N VAL A 109 -5.21 5.20 -4.71
CA VAL A 109 -5.84 6.08 -3.74
C VAL A 109 -6.96 6.90 -4.39
N ALA A 110 -6.74 7.44 -5.60
CA ALA A 110 -7.76 8.20 -6.34
C ALA A 110 -9.05 7.41 -6.56
N ARG A 111 -8.94 6.09 -6.80
CA ARG A 111 -10.09 5.19 -6.98
C ARG A 111 -10.98 5.09 -5.74
N PHE A 112 -10.42 5.23 -4.54
CA PHE A 112 -11.17 5.12 -3.28
C PHE A 112 -11.63 6.48 -2.75
N VAL A 113 -10.92 7.56 -3.08
CA VAL A 113 -11.31 8.92 -2.68
C VAL A 113 -12.46 9.48 -3.52
N SER A 114 -12.68 8.93 -4.74
CA SER A 114 -13.74 9.36 -5.67
C SER A 114 -15.06 8.61 -5.52
N ARG A 115 -15.20 7.77 -4.49
CA ARG A 115 -16.43 7.03 -4.14
C ARG A 115 -17.05 7.65 -2.90
#